data_AF-A0A6A5US71-F1
#
_entry.id   AF-A0A6A5US71-F1
#
_cell.length_a   1.000
_cell.length_b   1.000
_cell.length_c   1.000
_cell.angle_alpha   90.00
_cell.angle_beta   90.00
_cell.angle_gamma   90.00
#
_symmetry.space_group_name_H-M   'P 1'
#
loop_
_entity.id
_entity.type
_entity.pdbx_description
1 polymer ?
#
loop_
_entity_poly.entity_id
_entity_poly.type
_entity_poly.pdbx_seq_one_letter_code
_entity_poly.pdbx_strand_id
1 'polypeptide(L)' 'KERRPRICFVCLGNEKLSTAQRTHSFYSPGDLSKHFIRRHLANVRDGDILRCGLCRIDIEHKMHWQRHTHEVHGTV' A
#
# COMPACT_ATOMS: atom_id res chain seq x y z
N LYS A 1 -12.20 -9.21 -16.63
CA LYS A 1 -12.04 -7.99 -15.81
C LYS A 1 -11.64 -8.43 -14.42
N GLU A 2 -10.36 -8.32 -14.06
CA GLU A 2 -9.92 -8.56 -12.68
C GLU A 2 -10.56 -7.52 -11.75
N ARG A 3 -11.09 -7.98 -10.62
CA ARG A 3 -11.69 -7.10 -9.61
C ARG A 3 -10.55 -6.40 -8.89
N ARG A 4 -10.52 -5.06 -8.97
CA ARG A 4 -9.51 -4.25 -8.29
C ARG A 4 -9.49 -4.56 -6.78
N PRO A 5 -8.31 -4.76 -6.17
CA PRO A 5 -8.23 -5.12 -4.76
C PRO A 5 -8.87 -4.06 -3.87
N ARG A 6 -9.46 -4.55 -2.76
CA ARG A 6 -10.10 -3.73 -1.73
C ARG A 6 -9.38 -3.80 -0.38
N ILE A 7 -8.26 -4.50 -0.30
CA ILE A 7 -7.46 -4.62 0.93
C ILE A 7 -6.16 -3.83 0.73
N CYS A 8 -5.71 -3.13 1.78
CA CYS A 8 -4.45 -2.40 1.73
C CYS A 8 -3.27 -3.37 1.87
N PHE A 9 -2.49 -3.51 0.79
CA PHE A 9 -1.34 -4.40 0.74
C PHE A 9 -0.25 -4.04 1.78
N VAL A 10 -0.08 -2.73 2.08
CA VAL A 10 0.85 -2.28 3.14
C VAL A 10 0.37 -2.73 4.52
N CYS A 11 -0.92 -2.58 4.82
CA CYS A 11 -1.49 -3.09 6.06
C CYS A 11 -1.37 -4.61 6.14
N LEU A 12 -1.66 -5.31 5.03
CA LEU A 12 -1.57 -6.77 4.97
C LEU A 12 -0.15 -7.26 5.29
N GLY A 13 0.87 -6.58 4.78
CA GLY A 13 2.28 -6.88 5.04
C GLY A 13 2.84 -6.36 6.37
N ASN A 14 2.05 -5.63 7.18
CA ASN A 14 2.52 -5.07 8.44
C ASN A 14 2.19 -5.98 9.63
N GLU A 15 3.19 -6.72 10.11
CA GLU A 15 3.07 -7.68 11.21
C GLU A 15 2.77 -7.03 12.57
N LYS A 16 2.98 -5.72 12.72
CA LYS A 16 2.66 -4.98 13.95
C LYS A 16 1.16 -4.72 14.11
N LEU A 17 0.37 -4.88 13.05
CA LEU A 17 -1.09 -4.69 13.09
C LEU A 17 -1.80 -6.00 13.44
N SER A 18 -2.93 -5.88 14.13
CA SER A 18 -3.83 -7.02 14.37
C SER A 18 -4.36 -7.61 13.05
N THR A 19 -4.69 -8.90 13.03
CA THR A 19 -5.25 -9.57 11.83
C THR A 19 -6.42 -8.80 11.23
N ALA A 20 -7.36 -8.34 12.07
CA ALA A 20 -8.52 -7.58 11.62
C ALA A 20 -8.16 -6.27 10.89
N GLN A 21 -7.11 -5.57 11.34
CA GLN A 21 -6.60 -4.36 10.68
C GLN A 21 -5.85 -4.69 9.39
N ARG A 22 -5.11 -5.81 9.35
CA ARG A 22 -4.35 -6.26 8.18
C ARG A 22 -5.27 -6.70 7.04
N THR A 23 -6.40 -7.33 7.37
CA THR A 23 -7.36 -7.88 6.40
C THR A 23 -8.57 -6.99 6.16
N HIS A 24 -8.55 -5.74 6.64
CA HIS A 24 -9.66 -4.81 6.45
C HIS A 24 -9.94 -4.57 4.96
N SER A 25 -11.15 -4.93 4.52
CA SER A 25 -11.63 -4.67 3.16
C SER A 25 -12.38 -3.35 3.11
N PHE A 26 -11.89 -2.43 2.29
CA PHE A 26 -12.55 -1.15 2.01
C PHE A 26 -13.81 -1.36 1.15
N TYR A 27 -14.75 -0.42 1.25
CA TYR A 27 -16.00 -0.44 0.49
C TYR A 27 -15.73 -0.30 -1.02
N SER A 28 -14.91 0.68 -1.40
CA SER A 28 -14.50 0.93 -2.78
C SER A 28 -12.98 0.98 -2.95
N PRO A 29 -12.45 0.74 -4.17
CA PRO A 29 -11.03 0.97 -4.46
C PRO A 29 -10.60 2.44 -4.25
N GLY A 30 -11.51 3.39 -4.41
CA GLY A 30 -11.23 4.81 -4.16
C GLY A 30 -10.95 5.09 -2.68
N ASP A 31 -11.69 4.44 -1.77
CA ASP A 31 -11.45 4.54 -0.33
C ASP A 31 -10.10 3.94 0.06
N LEU A 32 -9.73 2.82 -0.58
CA LEU A 32 -8.43 2.21 -0.42
C LEU A 32 -7.30 3.16 -0.87
N SER A 33 -7.40 3.78 -2.05
CA SER A 33 -6.40 4.74 -2.52
C SER A 33 -6.27 5.95 -1.59
N LYS A 34 -7.39 6.50 -1.09
CA LYS A 34 -7.38 7.59 -0.10
C LYS A 34 -6.70 7.16 1.21
N HIS A 35 -7.02 5.97 1.72
CA HIS A 35 -6.38 5.40 2.89
C HIS A 35 -4.86 5.30 2.70
N PHE A 36 -4.43 4.74 1.58
CA PHE A 36 -3.02 4.54 1.29
C PHE A 36 -2.26 5.87 1.25
N ILE A 37 -2.79 6.88 0.53
CA ILE A 37 -2.16 8.20 0.46
C ILE A 37 -2.07 8.84 1.85
N ARG A 38 -3.17 8.85 2.62
CA ARG A 38 -3.23 9.53 3.92
C ARG A 38 -2.43 8.82 5.02
N ARG A 39 -2.39 7.49 5.01
CA ARG A 39 -1.81 6.71 6.11
C ARG A 39 -0.38 6.26 5.82
N HIS A 40 -0.04 5.99 4.56
CA HIS A 40 1.26 5.45 4.19
C HIS A 40 2.13 6.43 3.41
N LEU A 41 1.55 7.40 2.69
CA LEU A 41 2.33 8.39 1.92
C LEU A 41 2.36 9.79 2.52
N ALA A 42 1.53 10.12 3.51
CA ALA A 42 1.39 11.49 4.01
C ALA A 42 2.68 12.05 4.63
N ASN A 43 3.50 11.18 5.24
CA ASN A 43 4.73 11.57 5.92
C ASN A 43 6.01 11.15 5.20
N VAL A 44 5.88 10.59 4.00
CA VAL A 44 7.03 10.17 3.18
C VAL A 44 7.67 11.40 2.56
N ARG A 45 8.94 11.61 2.87
CA ARG A 45 9.78 12.68 2.35
C ARG A 45 10.59 12.20 1.16
N ASP A 46 11.14 13.16 0.42
CA ASP A 46 12.10 12.85 -0.63
C ASP A 46 13.37 12.25 -0.01
N GLY A 47 13.87 11.16 -0.61
CA GLY A 47 14.99 10.38 -0.07
C GLY A 47 14.62 9.29 0.95
N ASP A 48 13.36 9.20 1.39
CA ASP A 48 12.93 8.09 2.25
C ASP A 48 12.95 6.75 1.48
N ILE A 49 13.48 5.71 2.13
CA ILE A 49 13.44 4.34 1.62
C ILE A 49 12.13 3.69 2.10
N LEU A 50 11.30 3.22 1.17
CA LEU A 50 10.04 2.56 1.47
C LEU A 50 10.17 1.06 1.28
N ARG A 51 9.81 0.30 2.33
CA ARG A 51 9.83 -1.16 2.28
C ARG A 51 8.45 -1.73 2.00
N CYS A 52 8.35 -2.59 0.98
CA CYS A 52 7.16 -3.40 0.76
C CYS A 52 7.21 -4.63 1.66
N GLY A 53 6.35 -4.71 2.68
CA GLY A 53 6.31 -5.86 3.59
C GLY A 53 5.93 -7.19 2.93
N LEU A 54 5.15 -7.16 1.84
CA LEU A 54 4.73 -8.35 1.10
C LEU A 54 5.83 -8.87 0.17
N CYS A 55 6.41 -7.97 -0.63
CA CYS A 55 7.46 -8.30 -1.59
C CYS A 55 8.85 -8.37 -0.94
N ARG A 56 9.00 -7.84 0.29
CA ARG A 56 10.25 -7.74 1.05
C ARG A 56 11.38 -7.02 0.29
N ILE A 57 11.01 -6.06 -0.54
CA ILE A 57 11.93 -5.19 -1.27
C ILE A 57 11.91 -3.79 -0.70
N ASP A 58 13.06 -3.14 -0.79
CA ASP A 58 13.24 -1.73 -0.46
C ASP A 58 13.19 -0.93 -1.77
N ILE A 59 12.40 0.15 -1.77
CA ILE A 59 12.15 0.97 -2.95
C ILE A 59 12.50 2.42 -2.60
N GLU A 60 13.43 2.96 -3.37
CA GLU A 60 13.85 4.34 -3.28
C GLU A 60 12.92 5.23 -4.10
N HIS A 61 12.65 6.42 -3.59
CA HIS A 61 11.80 7.43 -4.19
C HIS A 61 10.30 7.06 -4.27
N LYS A 62 9.47 8.06 -3.98
CA LYS A 62 8.01 7.94 -3.98
C LYS A 62 7.44 7.49 -5.33
N MET A 63 8.03 7.92 -6.44
CA MET A 63 7.59 7.56 -7.79
C MET A 63 7.71 6.06 -8.06
N HIS A 64 8.85 5.45 -7.72
CA HIS A 64 9.06 4.01 -7.90
C HIS A 64 8.13 3.20 -7.00
N TRP A 65 7.90 3.69 -5.78
CA TRP A 65 6.92 3.09 -4.89
C TRP A 65 5.51 3.09 -5.51
N GLN A 66 5.04 4.24 -6.02
CA GLN A 66 3.74 4.33 -6.68
C GLN A 66 3.63 3.41 -7.91
N ARG A 67 4.70 3.32 -8.72
CA ARG A 67 4.75 2.39 -9.86
C ARG A 67 4.65 0.93 -9.41
N HIS A 68 5.45 0.53 -8.41
CA HIS A 68 5.40 -0.83 -7.85
C HIS A 68 4.00 -1.17 -7.33
N THR A 69 3.34 -0.25 -6.62
CA THR A 69 1.99 -0.49 -6.10
C THR A 69 0.95 -0.72 -7.19
N HIS A 70 1.09 -0.04 -8.33
CA HIS A 70 0.18 -0.16 -9.45
C HIS A 70 0.41 -1.47 -10.22
N GLU A 71 1.66 -1.74 -10.59
CA GLU A 71 2.03 -2.90 -11.41
C GLU A 71 1.92 -4.22 -10.64
N VAL A 72 2.33 -4.26 -9.37
CA VAL A 72 2.41 -5.50 -8.58
C VAL A 72 1.16 -5.75 -7.75
N HIS A 73 0.54 -4.70 -7.24
CA HIS A 73 -0.61 -4.83 -6.33
C HIS A 73 -1.92 -4.34 -6.92
N GLY A 74 -1.95 -3.80 -8.15
CA GLY A 74 -3.19 -3.30 -8.78
C GLY A 74 -3.85 -2.16 -8.01
N THR A 75 -3.10 -1.53 -7.10
CA THR A 75 -3.53 -0.44 -6.22
C THR A 75 -2.83 0.85 -6.63
N VAL A 76 -3.47 1.99 -6.35
CA VAL A 76 -3.19 3.32 -6.93
C VAL A 76 -3.89 3.52 -8.26
#